data_AF-A0A949PBJ0-F1
#
_entry.id   AF-A0A949PBJ0-F1
#
_cell.length_a   1.000
_cell.length_b   1.000
_cell.length_c   1.000
_cell.angle_alpha   90.00
_cell.angle_beta   90.00
_cell.angle_gamma   90.00
#
_symmetry.space_group_name_H-M   'P 1'
#
loop_
_entity.id
_entity.type
_entity.pdbx_description
1 polymer ?
#
loop_
_entity_poly.entity_id
_entity_poly.type
_entity_poly.pdbx_seq_one_letter_code
_entity_poly.pdbx_strand_id
1 'polypeptide(L)'
;MDKKATPITMLIIALIIFTILFIYLLKGEVNEQSFWLVRVLTALSAAGISMSLSGTINIGTKENIRTLAEKEPKITAAGSLAIFVIVYLFNPISF
;
A
#
# COMPACT_ATOMS: atom_id res chain seq x y z
N MET A 1 11.81 20.25 11.04
CA MET A 1 11.69 18.80 11.28
C MET A 1 10.75 18.23 10.22
N ASP A 2 11.30 17.76 9.10
CA ASP A 2 10.51 17.04 8.11
C ASP A 2 10.07 15.72 8.73
N LYS A 3 8.79 15.64 9.13
CA LYS A 3 8.15 14.39 9.55
C LYS A 3 8.01 13.49 8.31
N LYS A 4 9.10 12.84 7.91
CA LYS A 4 9.04 11.78 6.90
C LYS A 4 8.15 10.67 7.47
N ALA A 5 7.09 10.33 6.73
CA ALA A 5 6.21 9.23 7.11
C ALA A 5 7.05 7.94 7.20
N THR A 6 7.07 7.29 8.37
CA THR A 6 7.81 6.06 8.56
C THR A 6 7.09 4.91 7.85
N PRO A 7 7.81 3.87 7.37
CA PRO A 7 7.18 2.70 6.75
C PRO A 7 6.07 2.08 7.62
N ILE A 8 6.22 2.14 8.95
CA ILE A 8 5.24 1.64 9.92
C ILE A 8 3.95 2.51 9.90
N THR A 9 4.08 3.84 9.84
CA THR A 9 2.89 4.71 9.71
C THR A 9 2.10 4.46 8.43
N MET A 10 2.79 4.19 7.31
CA MET A 10 2.17 3.79 6.04
C MET A 10 1.41 2.47 6.16
N LEU A 11 1.95 1.49 6.90
CA LEU A 11 1.30 0.20 7.14
C LEU A 11 -0.01 0.36 7.91
N ILE A 12 0.02 1.13 9.00
CA ILE A 12 -1.15 1.33 9.86
C ILE A 12 -2.28 1.98 9.05
N ILE A 13 -1.96 3.00 8.25
CA ILE A 13 -2.94 3.66 7.38
C ILE A 13 -3.52 2.66 6.37
N ALA A 14 -2.67 1.87 5.71
CA ALA A 14 -3.11 0.91 4.71
C ALA A 14 -4.04 -0.17 5.31
N LEU A 15 -3.74 -0.63 6.53
CA LEU A 15 -4.56 -1.60 7.28
C LEU A 15 -5.89 -1.01 7.74
N ILE A 16 -5.92 0.24 8.18
CA ILE A 16 -7.16 0.94 8.54
C ILE A 16 -8.08 1.04 7.31
N ILE A 17 -7.54 1.50 6.17
CA ILE A 17 -8.30 1.59 4.92
C ILE A 17 -8.81 0.21 4.51
N PHE A 18 -7.96 -0.81 4.56
CA PHE A 18 -8.34 -2.18 4.23
C PHE A 18 -9.46 -2.71 5.13
N THR A 19 -9.41 -2.44 6.43
CA THR A 19 -10.43 -2.89 7.38
C THR A 19 -11.77 -2.22 7.11
N ILE A 20 -11.78 -0.90 6.84
CA ILE A 20 -12.99 -0.17 6.49
C ILE A 20 -13.60 -0.70 5.19
N LEU A 21 -12.76 -0.95 4.17
CA LEU A 21 -13.20 -1.55 2.91
C LEU A 21 -13.80 -2.94 3.14
N PHE A 22 -13.13 -3.80 3.91
CA PHE A 22 -13.59 -5.15 4.16
C PHE A 22 -14.99 -5.16 4.80
N ILE A 23 -15.22 -4.29 5.80
CA ILE A 23 -16.54 -4.12 6.42
C ILE A 23 -17.57 -3.61 5.39
N TYR A 24 -17.19 -2.66 4.54
CA TYR A 24 -18.08 -2.12 3.51
C TYR A 24 -18.49 -3.18 2.47
N LEU A 25 -17.53 -3.98 1.99
CA LEU A 25 -17.77 -5.07 1.05
C LEU A 25 -18.67 -6.16 1.65
N LEU A 26 -18.53 -6.47 2.95
CA LEU A 26 -19.39 -7.43 3.64
C LEU A 26 -20.87 -7.02 3.68
N LYS A 27 -21.19 -5.73 3.53
CA LYS A 27 -22.59 -5.25 3.48
C LYS A 27 -23.26 -5.52 2.13
N GLY A 28 -22.51 -5.86 1.08
CA GLY A 28 -23.07 -6.22 -0.24
C GLY A 28 -23.71 -5.08 -1.04
N GLU A 29 -23.85 -3.88 -0.49
CA GLU A 29 -24.45 -2.72 -1.15
C GLU A 29 -23.38 -1.89 -1.88
N VAL A 30 -22.84 -2.42 -2.96
CA VAL A 30 -21.90 -1.68 -3.82
C VAL A 30 -22.68 -1.01 -4.93
N ASN A 31 -22.71 0.33 -4.94
CA ASN A 31 -23.20 1.14 -6.05
C ASN A 31 -22.08 1.31 -7.12
N GLU A 32 -22.42 1.64 -8.36
CA GLU A 32 -21.47 1.80 -9.47
C GLU A 32 -20.39 2.86 -9.17
N GLN A 33 -20.75 3.98 -8.54
CA GLN A 33 -19.76 4.98 -8.11
C GLN A 33 -18.87 4.46 -6.96
N SER A 34 -19.47 3.77 -5.98
CA SER A 34 -18.74 3.17 -4.85
C SER A 34 -17.79 2.07 -5.31
N PHE A 35 -18.12 1.36 -6.38
CA PHE A 35 -17.28 0.31 -6.97
C PHE A 35 -15.92 0.85 -7.43
N TRP A 36 -15.92 1.96 -8.20
CA TRP A 36 -14.67 2.58 -8.64
C TRP A 36 -13.84 3.08 -7.47
N LEU A 37 -14.50 3.65 -6.44
CA LEU A 37 -13.84 4.09 -5.23
C LEU A 37 -13.21 2.91 -4.45
N VAL A 38 -13.96 1.83 -4.25
CA VAL A 38 -13.48 0.60 -3.61
C VAL A 38 -12.28 0.05 -4.38
N ARG A 39 -12.34 0.00 -5.71
CA ARG A 39 -11.24 -0.46 -6.56
C ARG A 39 -9.96 0.35 -6.36
N VAL A 40 -10.07 1.69 -6.35
CA VAL A 40 -8.93 2.59 -6.08
C VAL A 40 -8.39 2.38 -4.67
N LEU A 41 -9.26 2.31 -3.67
CA LEU A 41 -8.86 2.17 -2.27
C LEU A 41 -8.21 0.80 -1.99
N THR A 42 -8.70 -0.29 -2.60
CA THR A 42 -8.07 -1.61 -2.51
C THR A 42 -6.66 -1.58 -3.12
N ALA A 43 -6.50 -0.96 -4.29
CA ALA A 43 -5.18 -0.80 -4.92
C ALA A 43 -4.24 0.05 -4.05
N LEU A 44 -4.75 1.13 -3.45
CA LEU A 44 -3.99 1.99 -2.55
C LEU A 44 -3.56 1.27 -1.27
N SER A 45 -4.45 0.47 -0.67
CA SER A 45 -4.12 -0.37 0.48
C SER A 45 -3.04 -1.40 0.15
N ALA A 46 -3.17 -2.12 -0.98
CA ALA A 46 -2.18 -3.12 -1.40
C ALA A 46 -0.80 -2.49 -1.67
N ALA A 47 -0.78 -1.33 -2.35
CA ALA A 47 0.44 -0.57 -2.60
C ALA A 47 1.07 -0.07 -1.29
N GLY A 48 0.27 0.46 -0.37
CA GLY A 48 0.75 0.92 0.95
C GLY A 48 1.37 -0.20 1.79
N ILE A 49 0.76 -1.39 1.79
CA ILE A 49 1.30 -2.58 2.46
C ILE A 49 2.64 -2.99 1.82
N SER A 50 2.71 -3.05 0.49
CA SER A 50 3.94 -3.40 -0.24
C SER A 50 5.07 -2.40 0.02
N MET A 51 4.76 -1.10 0.01
CA MET A 51 5.71 -0.03 0.31
C MET A 51 6.28 -0.16 1.71
N SER A 52 5.43 -0.47 2.69
CA SER A 52 5.85 -0.65 4.08
C SER A 52 6.77 -1.86 4.26
N LEU A 53 6.37 -3.01 3.69
CA LEU A 53 7.17 -4.24 3.73
C LEU A 53 8.54 -3.99 3.11
N SER A 54 8.58 -3.46 1.89
CA SER A 54 9.84 -3.16 1.20
C SER A 54 10.66 -2.12 1.97
N GLY A 55 10.01 -1.11 2.54
CA GLY A 55 10.66 -0.03 3.27
C GLY A 55 11.23 -0.42 4.65
N THR A 56 10.85 -1.58 5.19
CA THR A 56 11.41 -2.11 6.45
C THR A 56 12.53 -3.13 6.23
N ILE A 57 12.82 -3.50 4.98
CA ILE A 57 13.94 -4.38 4.65
C ILE A 57 15.24 -3.65 4.95
N ASN A 58 16.06 -4.24 5.82
CA ASN A 58 17.39 -3.76 6.14
C ASN A 58 18.40 -4.26 5.09
N ILE A 59 19.18 -3.36 4.53
CA ILE A 59 20.18 -3.65 3.49
C ILE A 59 21.50 -2.98 3.86
N GLY A 60 22.56 -3.77 3.94
CA GLY A 60 23.91 -3.27 4.23
C GLY A 60 24.79 -4.33 4.88
N THR A 61 26.04 -3.95 5.12
CA THR A 61 27.00 -4.74 5.89
C THR A 61 26.89 -4.35 7.37
N LYS A 62 27.39 -5.18 8.30
CA LYS A 62 27.25 -5.05 9.77
C LYS A 62 27.48 -3.64 10.35
N GLU A 63 28.22 -2.76 9.67
CA GLU A 63 28.55 -1.41 10.12
C GLU A 63 27.65 -0.30 9.54
N ASN A 64 26.86 -0.58 8.50
CA ASN A 64 26.03 0.43 7.82
C ASN A 64 24.71 -0.18 7.35
N ILE A 65 23.94 -0.67 8.32
CA ILE A 65 22.59 -1.17 8.10
C ILE A 65 21.68 0.03 7.89
N ARG A 66 21.10 0.15 6.69
CA ARG A 66 20.06 1.14 6.38
C ARG A 66 18.85 0.43 5.84
N THR A 67 17.68 1.05 5.96
CA THR A 67 16.48 0.49 5.33
C THR A 67 16.54 0.67 3.80
N LEU A 68 15.87 -0.20 3.05
CA LEU A 68 15.76 -0.09 1.59
C LEU A 68 15.11 1.24 1.19
N ALA A 69 14.16 1.74 1.97
CA ALA A 69 13.55 3.05 1.76
C ALA A 69 14.56 4.21 1.90
N GLU A 70 15.56 4.07 2.78
CA GLU A 70 16.62 5.08 2.96
C GLU A 70 17.72 4.97 1.89
N LYS A 71 18.05 3.75 1.46
CA LYS A 71 19.11 3.50 0.49
C LYS A 71 18.65 3.74 -0.95
N GLU A 72 17.45 3.27 -1.29
CA GLU A 72 16.91 3.19 -2.66
C GLU A 72 15.42 3.63 -2.66
N PRO A 73 15.09 4.88 -2.29
CA PRO A 73 13.69 5.34 -2.17
C PRO A 73 12.93 5.23 -3.49
N LYS A 74 13.64 5.39 -4.63
CA LYS A 74 13.07 5.25 -5.97
C LYS A 74 12.59 3.83 -6.25
N ILE A 75 13.36 2.81 -5.83
CA ILE A 75 12.99 1.41 -6.02
C ILE A 75 11.78 1.06 -5.15
N THR A 76 11.79 1.48 -3.88
CA THR A 76 10.64 1.27 -2.98
C THR A 76 9.36 1.91 -3.51
N ALA A 77 9.45 3.15 -4.02
CA ALA A 77 8.31 3.84 -4.61
C ALA A 77 7.84 3.19 -5.93
N ALA A 78 8.76 2.82 -6.82
CA ALA A 78 8.44 2.17 -8.09
C ALA A 78 7.78 0.80 -7.89
N GLY A 79 8.27 0.01 -6.94
CA GLY A 79 7.67 -1.28 -6.57
C GLY A 79 6.23 -1.12 -6.06
N SER A 80 6.01 -0.16 -5.16
CA SER A 80 4.66 0.16 -4.67
C SER A 80 3.72 0.61 -5.80
N LEU A 81 4.20 1.44 -6.72
CA LEU A 81 3.43 1.88 -7.89
C LEU A 81 3.08 0.70 -8.82
N ALA A 82 4.00 -0.24 -9.04
CA ALA A 82 3.72 -1.43 -9.83
C ALA A 82 2.61 -2.27 -9.20
N ILE A 83 2.63 -2.45 -7.88
CA ILE A 83 1.54 -3.13 -7.16
C ILE A 83 0.22 -2.36 -7.29
N PHE A 84 0.24 -1.02 -7.16
CA PHE A 84 -0.95 -0.22 -7.37
C PHE A 84 -1.56 -0.46 -8.75
N VAL A 85 -0.76 -0.41 -9.81
CA VAL A 85 -1.23 -0.61 -11.20
C VAL A 85 -1.77 -2.02 -11.39
N ILE A 86 -1.06 -3.04 -10.90
CA ILE A 86 -1.48 -4.44 -11.04
C ILE A 86 -2.81 -4.64 -10.32
N VAL A 87 -2.93 -4.21 -9.06
CA VAL A 87 -4.17 -4.39 -8.30
C VAL A 87 -5.28 -3.54 -8.93
N TYR A 88 -5.04 -2.29 -9.28
CA TYR A 88 -6.07 -1.46 -9.90
C TYR A 88 -6.59 -2.09 -11.20
N LEU A 89 -5.72 -2.56 -12.10
CA LEU A 89 -6.15 -3.11 -13.38
C LEU A 89 -6.74 -4.53 -13.27
N PHE A 90 -6.15 -5.40 -12.44
CA PHE A 90 -6.48 -6.82 -12.40
C PHE A 90 -7.32 -7.24 -11.19
N ASN A 91 -7.78 -6.32 -10.35
CA ASN A 91 -8.67 -6.68 -9.25
C ASN A 91 -9.98 -7.26 -9.81
N PRO A 92 -10.29 -8.55 -9.56
CA PRO A 92 -11.44 -9.23 -10.15
C PRO A 92 -12.76 -8.86 -9.47
N ILE A 93 -12.85 -7.69 -8.82
CA ILE A 93 -14.13 -7.18 -8.35
C ILE A 93 -14.96 -6.92 -9.61
N SER A 94 -15.86 -7.85 -9.90
CA SER A 94 -16.88 -7.76 -10.93
C SER A 94 -18.24 -7.63 -10.25
N PHE A 95 -19.08 -6.76 -10.79
CA PHE A 95 -20.52 -6.77 -10.49
C PHE A 95 -21.18 -8.04 -11.01
#